data_AF-A0A235F9K0-F1
#
_entry.id   AF-A0A235F9K0-F1
#
_cell.length_a   1.000
_cell.length_b   1.000
_cell.length_c   1.000
_cell.angle_alpha   90.00
_cell.angle_beta   90.00
_cell.angle_gamma   90.00
#
_symmetry.space_group_name_H-M   'P 1'
#
loop_
_entity.id
_entity.type
_entity.pdbx_description
1 polymer ?
#
loop_
_entity_poly.entity_id
_entity_poly.type
_entity_poly.pdbx_seq_one_letter_code
_entity_poly.pdbx_strand_id
1 'polypeptide(L)'
;MVKRIISLLVMACVVLAFYVPQTKAATKREEIVSIAKKYTGVKYTWGGETPSEGFDCSGYIQYVFAQAGIGMPRTANDQFKLGTAVEVKDLQPGDLVFYKNTYPSDGITHAGIYIGDNNFISATSSSGIKVNPLDNVYWSKYYHASKSVLPDETAQQVKPALPAGEFYDVSKSHFAYTAIYELSRQGVISGFEGSLFKPTVAITRGQAAILLNKQLKLPASTEMSFSDVSSSSAAAQHIAAVAEAKIVSGYPDGTFRPNEPITRGQMAIILTRAYDMLNYDEQSVKPFSDIVSTHPIYKNVHAMRAYNVTQGYADNTYRPNGQTTRAEFSAFLYRTLTR
;
A
#
# COMPACT_ATOMS: atom_id res chain seq x y z
N MET A 1 -54.67 37.03 -38.03
CA MET A 1 -55.66 36.02 -37.55
C MET A 1 -55.38 34.76 -38.35
N VAL A 2 -54.97 33.60 -37.84
CA VAL A 2 -55.46 32.83 -36.68
C VAL A 2 -54.34 31.89 -36.16
N LYS A 3 -54.18 31.90 -34.83
CA LYS A 3 -53.76 30.91 -33.81
C LYS A 3 -52.82 29.70 -34.11
N ARG A 4 -51.78 29.67 -33.26
CA ARG A 4 -51.01 28.56 -32.64
C ARG A 4 -51.73 27.20 -32.51
N ILE A 5 -50.97 26.10 -32.63
CA ILE A 5 -50.85 24.94 -31.70
C ILE A 5 -49.94 23.88 -32.38
N ILE A 6 -48.73 23.64 -31.85
CA ILE A 6 -48.13 22.30 -31.82
C ILE A 6 -47.50 22.12 -30.44
N SER A 7 -47.97 21.08 -29.77
CA SER A 7 -47.93 20.84 -28.34
C SER A 7 -46.59 20.32 -27.83
N LEU A 8 -46.27 20.72 -26.59
CA LEU A 8 -45.35 20.04 -25.69
C LEU A 8 -45.69 18.55 -25.57
N LEU A 9 -44.70 17.67 -25.74
CA LEU A 9 -44.67 16.33 -25.14
C LEU A 9 -43.24 15.76 -25.20
N VAL A 10 -42.35 16.30 -24.38
CA VAL A 10 -41.13 15.60 -23.92
C VAL A 10 -41.00 15.90 -22.43
N MET A 11 -41.80 15.21 -21.62
CA MET A 11 -41.59 15.21 -20.17
C MET A 11 -42.01 13.86 -19.61
N ALA A 12 -41.15 13.33 -18.73
CA ALA A 12 -41.28 12.12 -17.93
C ALA A 12 -40.94 10.79 -18.63
N CYS A 13 -39.65 10.51 -18.83
CA CYS A 13 -39.15 9.12 -18.76
C CYS A 13 -37.66 8.93 -18.41
N VAL A 14 -36.99 9.91 -17.78
CA VAL A 14 -35.58 9.73 -17.36
C VAL A 14 -35.30 10.41 -16.02
N VAL A 15 -35.93 9.97 -14.93
CA VAL A 15 -35.39 10.19 -13.57
C VAL A 15 -35.82 9.04 -12.65
N LEU A 16 -35.40 7.82 -12.95
CA LEU A 16 -35.32 6.71 -11.98
C LEU A 16 -33.98 5.99 -12.19
N ALA A 17 -32.90 6.77 -12.23
CA ALA A 17 -31.56 6.24 -12.12
C ALA A 17 -31.23 6.10 -10.63
N PHE A 18 -31.35 4.87 -10.13
CA PHE A 18 -30.49 4.27 -9.11
C PHE A 18 -30.06 5.19 -7.94
N TYR A 19 -30.92 5.30 -6.93
CA TYR A 19 -30.43 5.46 -5.56
C TYR A 19 -29.97 4.07 -5.07
N VAL A 20 -28.81 3.62 -5.56
CA VAL A 20 -28.08 2.54 -4.87
C VAL A 20 -27.42 3.23 -3.68
N PRO A 21 -27.80 2.95 -2.43
CA PRO A 21 -27.03 3.44 -1.30
C PRO A 21 -25.62 2.89 -1.44
N GLN A 22 -24.64 3.77 -1.65
CA GLN A 22 -23.24 3.40 -1.50
C GLN A 22 -23.06 3.01 -0.03
N THR A 23 -22.99 1.71 0.25
CA THR A 23 -22.45 1.24 1.53
C THR A 23 -20.99 1.69 1.55
N LYS A 24 -20.70 2.76 2.31
CA LYS A 24 -19.32 3.12 2.68
C LYS A 24 -18.64 1.84 3.19
N ALA A 25 -17.51 1.48 2.61
CA ALA A 25 -16.67 0.44 3.20
C ALA A 25 -16.33 0.85 4.64
N ALA A 26 -16.43 -0.10 5.58
CA ALA A 26 -16.13 0.18 6.98
C ALA A 26 -14.69 0.67 7.12
N THR A 27 -14.45 1.67 7.97
CA THR A 27 -13.10 2.16 8.24
C THR A 27 -12.26 1.07 8.90
N LYS A 28 -10.93 1.18 8.84
CA LYS A 28 -10.03 0.22 9.50
C LYS A 28 -10.32 0.13 11.01
N ARG A 29 -10.69 1.25 11.62
CA ARG A 29 -11.14 1.36 13.02
C ARG A 29 -12.42 0.55 13.28
N GLU A 30 -13.43 0.71 12.43
CA GLU A 30 -14.69 -0.04 12.52
C GLU A 30 -14.47 -1.56 12.33
N GLU A 31 -13.59 -1.94 11.41
CA GLU A 31 -13.19 -3.33 11.19
C GLU A 31 -12.58 -3.94 12.46
N ILE A 32 -11.61 -3.26 13.08
CA ILE A 32 -10.94 -3.70 14.32
C ILE A 32 -11.96 -3.90 15.45
N VAL A 33 -12.87 -2.93 15.65
CA VAL A 33 -13.91 -3.02 16.69
C VAL A 33 -14.86 -4.18 16.41
N SER A 34 -15.25 -4.38 15.15
CA SER A 34 -16.10 -5.49 14.73
C SER A 34 -15.44 -6.83 15.02
N ILE A 35 -14.16 -6.99 14.65
CA ILE A 35 -13.37 -8.20 14.94
C ILE A 35 -13.27 -8.41 16.46
N ALA A 36 -12.91 -7.37 17.20
CA ALA A 36 -12.75 -7.43 18.66
C ALA A 36 -14.01 -8.00 19.34
N LYS A 37 -15.18 -7.45 18.99
CA LYS A 37 -16.48 -7.84 19.59
C LYS A 37 -16.85 -9.30 19.32
N LYS A 38 -16.42 -9.91 18.21
CA LYS A 38 -16.70 -11.33 17.88
C LYS A 38 -16.20 -12.31 18.94
N TYR A 39 -15.17 -11.93 19.70
CA TYR A 39 -14.52 -12.81 20.68
C TYR A 39 -14.97 -12.55 22.12
N THR A 40 -16.02 -11.74 22.31
CA THR A 40 -16.60 -11.50 23.64
C THR A 40 -16.94 -12.84 24.32
N GLY A 41 -16.52 -13.01 25.57
CA GLY A 41 -16.74 -14.22 26.36
C GLY A 41 -15.69 -15.33 26.17
N VAL A 42 -14.76 -15.22 25.20
CA VAL A 42 -13.65 -16.17 25.11
C VAL A 42 -12.82 -16.12 26.39
N LYS A 43 -12.47 -17.30 26.93
CA LYS A 43 -11.81 -17.44 28.23
C LYS A 43 -10.46 -16.74 28.29
N TYR A 44 -10.10 -16.26 29.48
CA TYR A 44 -8.76 -15.78 29.74
C TYR A 44 -7.78 -16.94 29.91
N THR A 45 -6.58 -16.82 29.36
CA THR A 45 -5.48 -17.76 29.56
C THR A 45 -4.17 -17.01 29.50
N TRP A 46 -3.37 -17.08 30.57
CA TRP A 46 -2.07 -16.43 30.64
C TRP A 46 -1.16 -16.99 29.53
N GLY A 47 -0.59 -16.13 28.69
CA GLY A 47 0.19 -16.57 27.55
C GLY A 47 -0.65 -16.94 26.32
N GLY A 48 -1.98 -16.90 26.39
CA GLY A 48 -2.87 -17.34 25.32
C GLY A 48 -2.98 -16.36 24.14
N GLU A 49 -3.02 -16.90 22.92
CA GLU A 49 -2.99 -16.14 21.66
C GLU A 49 -4.12 -16.51 20.69
N THR A 50 -4.98 -17.48 21.05
CA THR A 50 -5.99 -18.04 20.13
C THR A 50 -7.35 -18.22 20.81
N PRO A 51 -8.47 -18.19 20.05
CA PRO A 51 -9.80 -18.39 20.63
C PRO A 51 -9.99 -19.75 21.33
N SER A 52 -9.36 -20.81 20.81
CA SER A 52 -9.46 -22.16 21.36
C SER A 52 -8.72 -22.32 22.69
N GLU A 53 -7.54 -21.72 22.79
CA GLU A 53 -6.71 -21.79 23.98
C GLU A 53 -7.13 -20.78 25.04
N GLY A 54 -7.81 -19.71 24.63
CA GLY A 54 -8.06 -18.52 25.43
C GLY A 54 -7.01 -17.45 25.18
N PHE A 55 -7.25 -16.25 25.69
CA PHE A 55 -6.37 -15.11 25.46
C PHE A 55 -5.83 -14.51 26.75
N ASP A 56 -4.60 -13.98 26.69
CA ASP A 56 -4.21 -12.87 27.56
C ASP A 56 -4.44 -11.52 26.88
N CYS A 57 -4.22 -10.42 27.60
CA CYS A 57 -4.54 -9.08 27.10
C CYS A 57 -3.80 -8.74 25.79
N SER A 58 -2.50 -9.03 25.75
CA SER A 58 -1.65 -8.71 24.60
C SER A 58 -1.81 -9.69 23.44
N GLY A 59 -2.03 -10.98 23.71
CA GLY A 59 -2.36 -11.99 22.70
C GLY A 59 -3.71 -11.72 22.04
N TYR A 60 -4.70 -11.25 22.80
CA TYR A 60 -5.98 -10.80 22.24
C TYR A 60 -5.83 -9.62 21.28
N ILE A 61 -5.12 -8.57 21.69
CA ILE A 61 -4.85 -7.41 20.82
C ILE A 61 -4.11 -7.85 19.56
N GLN A 62 -3.08 -8.69 19.72
CA GLN A 62 -2.30 -9.20 18.59
C GLN A 62 -3.19 -9.95 17.60
N TYR A 63 -4.05 -10.83 18.09
CA TYR A 63 -4.94 -11.64 17.26
C TYR A 63 -6.00 -10.78 16.52
N VAL A 64 -6.60 -9.80 17.20
CA VAL A 64 -7.58 -8.88 16.59
C VAL A 64 -6.93 -8.05 15.49
N PHE A 65 -5.78 -7.44 15.78
CA PHE A 65 -5.10 -6.57 14.83
C PHE A 65 -4.52 -7.36 13.64
N ALA A 66 -4.04 -8.59 13.86
CA ALA A 66 -3.57 -9.46 12.78
C ALA A 66 -4.67 -9.75 11.75
N GLN A 67 -5.92 -9.96 12.20
CA GLN A 67 -7.06 -10.14 11.30
C GLN A 67 -7.43 -8.88 10.51
N ALA A 68 -7.12 -7.70 11.05
CA ALA A 68 -7.26 -6.42 10.34
C ALA A 68 -6.04 -6.10 9.44
N GLY A 69 -5.05 -7.01 9.36
CA GLY A 69 -3.83 -6.86 8.57
C GLY A 69 -2.70 -6.08 9.25
N ILE A 70 -2.75 -5.92 10.58
CA ILE A 70 -1.79 -5.12 11.35
C ILE A 70 -1.00 -6.04 12.29
N GLY A 71 0.31 -6.11 12.09
CA GLY A 71 1.21 -6.87 12.95
C GLY A 71 1.44 -6.17 14.29
N MET A 72 1.18 -6.87 15.39
CA MET A 72 1.43 -6.36 16.75
C MET A 72 2.46 -7.25 17.48
N PRO A 73 3.36 -6.65 18.28
CA PRO A 73 4.24 -7.38 19.18
C PRO A 73 3.46 -8.23 20.17
N ARG A 74 4.09 -9.30 20.67
CA ARG A 74 3.45 -10.25 21.57
C ARG A 74 3.16 -9.68 22.96
N THR A 75 4.00 -8.77 23.46
CA THR A 75 3.91 -8.29 24.85
C THR A 75 3.23 -6.92 24.93
N ALA A 76 2.46 -6.68 26.00
CA ALA A 76 1.81 -5.38 26.22
C ALA A 76 2.82 -4.22 26.32
N ASN A 77 4.01 -4.47 26.88
CA ASN A 77 5.09 -3.49 26.96
C ASN A 77 5.64 -3.10 25.59
N ASP A 78 5.79 -4.05 24.66
CA ASP A 78 6.24 -3.75 23.30
C ASP A 78 5.14 -3.10 22.47
N GLN A 79 3.87 -3.53 22.65
CA GLN A 79 2.72 -2.86 22.05
C GLN A 79 2.64 -1.39 22.49
N PHE A 80 2.95 -1.08 23.75
CA PHE A 80 2.99 0.28 24.27
C PHE A 80 4.10 1.15 23.67
N LYS A 81 5.17 0.56 23.11
CA LYS A 81 6.22 1.33 22.41
C LYS A 81 5.77 1.80 21.02
N LEU A 82 4.72 1.19 20.47
CA LEU A 82 4.17 1.55 19.17
C LEU A 82 3.21 2.73 19.26
N GLY A 83 2.91 3.34 18.11
CA GLY A 83 1.88 4.36 17.98
C GLY A 83 2.20 5.70 18.64
N THR A 84 1.25 6.63 18.49
CA THR A 84 1.28 7.97 19.08
C THR A 84 0.44 8.00 20.34
N ALA A 85 0.82 8.83 21.33
CA ALA A 85 0.00 9.03 22.52
C ALA A 85 -1.32 9.75 22.16
N VAL A 86 -2.42 9.35 22.79
CA VAL A 86 -3.76 9.93 22.59
C VAL A 86 -4.36 10.29 23.94
N GLU A 87 -4.90 11.50 24.05
CA GLU A 87 -5.65 11.92 25.23
C GLU A 87 -7.00 11.22 25.31
N VAL A 88 -7.51 10.95 26.51
CA VAL A 88 -8.78 10.22 26.71
C VAL A 88 -9.94 10.86 25.94
N LYS A 89 -9.98 12.20 25.89
CA LYS A 89 -11.02 12.97 25.17
C LYS A 89 -10.95 12.81 23.63
N ASP A 90 -9.79 12.42 23.11
CA ASP A 90 -9.51 12.29 21.67
C ASP A 90 -9.47 10.82 21.23
N LEU A 91 -9.80 9.88 22.13
CA LEU A 91 -9.83 8.45 21.84
C LEU A 91 -10.80 8.14 20.70
N GLN A 92 -10.30 7.42 19.71
CA GLN A 92 -11.06 6.90 18.59
C GLN A 92 -11.17 5.38 18.69
N PRO A 93 -12.30 4.77 18.28
CA PRO A 93 -12.42 3.32 18.26
C PRO A 93 -11.22 2.68 17.51
N GLY A 94 -10.72 1.56 18.05
CA GLY A 94 -9.48 0.92 17.58
C GLY A 94 -8.20 1.45 18.23
N ASP A 95 -8.22 2.53 18.99
CA ASP A 95 -7.07 2.92 19.83
C ASP A 95 -6.83 1.91 20.95
N LEU A 96 -5.60 1.86 21.46
CA LEU A 96 -5.20 0.97 22.54
C LEU A 96 -5.18 1.73 23.86
N VAL A 97 -5.69 1.09 24.91
CA VAL A 97 -5.68 1.59 26.28
C VAL A 97 -4.78 0.70 27.13
N PHE A 98 -3.95 1.30 27.96
CA PHE A 98 -2.92 0.62 28.73
C PHE A 98 -3.03 0.92 30.22
N TYR A 99 -2.76 -0.08 31.05
CA TYR A 99 -2.90 -0.04 32.49
C TYR A 99 -1.63 -0.54 33.18
N LYS A 100 -1.42 -0.07 34.41
CA LYS A 100 -0.33 -0.49 35.30
C LYS A 100 -0.87 -0.96 36.64
N ASN A 101 -0.11 -1.77 37.37
CA ASN A 101 -0.42 -2.22 38.73
C ASN A 101 -1.72 -3.05 38.87
N THR A 102 -2.21 -3.65 37.78
CA THR A 102 -3.31 -4.63 37.84
C THR A 102 -2.89 -5.96 38.46
N TYR A 103 -1.57 -6.23 38.49
CA TYR A 103 -0.89 -7.24 39.31
C TYR A 103 0.56 -6.79 39.61
N PRO A 104 1.26 -7.40 40.58
CA PRO A 104 2.63 -7.00 40.94
C PRO A 104 3.63 -7.26 39.80
N SER A 105 3.97 -6.21 39.05
CA SER A 105 4.96 -6.23 37.97
C SER A 105 5.30 -4.81 37.52
N ASP A 106 6.52 -4.62 37.01
CA ASP A 106 6.95 -3.35 36.42
C ASP A 106 6.45 -3.20 34.98
N GLY A 107 6.15 -1.96 34.58
CA GLY A 107 5.69 -1.65 33.23
C GLY A 107 4.20 -1.82 33.04
N ILE A 108 3.77 -2.09 31.81
CA ILE A 108 2.37 -2.31 31.46
C ILE A 108 1.93 -3.69 31.94
N THR A 109 0.89 -3.72 32.77
CA THR A 109 0.35 -4.96 33.34
C THR A 109 -0.97 -5.36 32.69
N HIS A 110 -1.64 -4.48 31.94
CA HIS A 110 -2.82 -4.83 31.17
C HIS A 110 -3.03 -3.90 29.98
N ALA A 111 -3.71 -4.38 28.95
CA ALA A 111 -4.04 -3.61 27.76
C ALA A 111 -5.42 -3.99 27.20
N GLY A 112 -6.03 -3.09 26.45
CA GLY A 112 -7.28 -3.33 25.74
C GLY A 112 -7.46 -2.44 24.53
N ILE A 113 -8.55 -2.64 23.81
CA ILE A 113 -8.93 -1.90 22.60
C ILE A 113 -10.10 -0.98 22.96
N TYR A 114 -9.97 0.33 22.74
CA TYR A 114 -11.07 1.26 22.86
C TYR A 114 -12.09 1.02 21.75
N ILE A 115 -13.37 0.95 22.09
CA ILE A 115 -14.45 0.59 21.15
C ILE A 115 -15.50 1.69 20.96
N GLY A 116 -15.23 2.89 21.48
CA GLY A 116 -16.16 4.02 21.46
C GLY A 116 -17.00 4.13 22.74
N ASP A 117 -17.74 5.23 22.86
CA ASP A 117 -18.70 5.49 23.94
C ASP A 117 -18.13 5.28 25.35
N ASN A 118 -16.88 5.72 25.58
CA ASN A 118 -16.15 5.54 26.84
C ASN A 118 -15.92 4.07 27.25
N ASN A 119 -16.00 3.13 26.31
CA ASN A 119 -15.84 1.70 26.56
C ASN A 119 -14.58 1.14 25.90
N PHE A 120 -13.99 0.13 26.53
CA PHE A 120 -12.91 -0.67 25.97
C PHE A 120 -13.15 -2.16 26.17
N ILE A 121 -12.56 -3.00 25.31
CA ILE A 121 -12.66 -4.45 25.36
C ILE A 121 -11.27 -5.06 25.62
N SER A 122 -11.20 -6.01 26.55
CA SER A 122 -9.93 -6.67 26.89
C SER A 122 -10.14 -8.06 27.50
N ALA A 123 -9.06 -8.85 27.59
CA ALA A 123 -9.07 -10.18 28.20
C ALA A 123 -8.96 -10.11 29.74
N THR A 124 -10.06 -10.27 30.46
CA THR A 124 -10.11 -10.20 31.92
C THR A 124 -9.97 -11.59 32.55
N SER A 125 -9.15 -11.73 33.60
CA SER A 125 -8.98 -13.01 34.30
C SER A 125 -10.26 -13.54 34.94
N SER A 126 -11.21 -12.66 35.28
CA SER A 126 -12.48 -13.02 35.91
C SER A 126 -13.60 -13.42 34.93
N SER A 127 -13.56 -12.94 33.68
CA SER A 127 -14.73 -13.03 32.78
C SER A 127 -14.35 -13.19 31.30
N GLY A 128 -13.09 -13.50 31.00
CA GLY A 128 -12.62 -13.61 29.62
C GLY A 128 -12.64 -12.26 28.90
N ILE A 129 -12.77 -12.28 27.58
CA ILE A 129 -12.89 -11.07 26.76
C ILE A 129 -14.18 -10.33 27.15
N LYS A 130 -14.04 -9.12 27.72
CA LYS A 130 -15.15 -8.36 28.27
C LYS A 130 -15.02 -6.87 27.96
N VAL A 131 -16.15 -6.24 27.69
CA VAL A 131 -16.29 -4.79 27.57
C VAL A 131 -16.43 -4.18 28.97
N ASN A 132 -15.67 -3.13 29.24
CA ASN A 132 -15.81 -2.33 30.45
C ASN A 132 -15.76 -0.83 30.12
N PRO A 133 -16.43 0.02 30.91
CA PRO A 133 -16.25 1.46 30.86
C PRO A 133 -14.83 1.85 31.32
N LEU A 134 -14.23 2.87 30.69
CA LEU A 134 -12.93 3.41 31.09
C LEU A 134 -12.97 4.08 32.47
N ASP A 135 -14.09 4.72 32.78
CA ASP A 135 -14.35 5.41 34.05
C ASP A 135 -14.84 4.48 35.17
N ASN A 136 -14.88 3.17 34.93
CA ASN A 136 -15.22 2.20 35.96
C ASN A 136 -14.24 2.31 37.15
N VAL A 137 -14.76 2.19 38.37
CA VAL A 137 -14.00 2.36 39.63
C VAL A 137 -12.72 1.52 39.69
N TYR A 138 -12.75 0.30 39.14
CA TYR A 138 -11.55 -0.54 39.08
C TYR A 138 -10.58 -0.04 38.01
N TRP A 139 -11.02 0.09 36.76
CA TRP A 139 -10.13 0.38 35.63
C TRP A 139 -9.53 1.79 35.66
N SER A 140 -10.33 2.80 36.05
CA SER A 140 -9.87 4.18 36.18
C SER A 140 -8.69 4.33 37.13
N LYS A 141 -8.65 3.55 38.22
CA LYS A 141 -7.54 3.53 39.19
C LYS A 141 -6.21 3.08 38.58
N TYR A 142 -6.25 2.19 37.60
CA TYR A 142 -5.06 1.56 37.01
C TYR A 142 -4.69 2.12 35.63
N TYR A 143 -5.52 3.02 35.08
CA TYR A 143 -5.31 3.60 33.77
C TYR A 143 -3.97 4.33 33.71
N HIS A 144 -3.19 4.06 32.67
CA HIS A 144 -1.86 4.65 32.50
C HIS A 144 -1.79 5.58 31.30
N ALA A 145 -2.21 5.11 30.12
CA ALA A 145 -2.09 5.86 28.88
C ALA A 145 -2.95 5.23 27.78
N SER A 146 -3.21 6.01 26.73
CA SER A 146 -3.78 5.51 25.48
C SER A 146 -2.87 5.82 24.30
N LYS A 147 -2.91 4.96 23.28
CA LYS A 147 -2.15 5.16 22.05
C LYS A 147 -2.95 4.79 20.80
N SER A 148 -2.76 5.56 19.73
CA SER A 148 -3.19 5.17 18.40
C SER A 148 -2.04 4.51 17.64
N VAL A 149 -2.24 3.26 17.25
CA VAL A 149 -1.36 2.55 16.31
C VAL A 149 -1.87 2.64 14.87
N LEU A 150 -2.99 3.34 14.69
CA LEU A 150 -3.62 3.60 13.40
C LEU A 150 -3.25 5.02 12.97
N PRO A 151 -3.10 5.26 11.66
CA PRO A 151 -2.96 6.63 11.17
C PRO A 151 -4.17 7.45 11.65
N ASP A 152 -3.89 8.68 12.07
CA ASP A 152 -4.91 9.61 12.54
C ASP A 152 -5.80 10.03 11.36
N GLU A 153 -6.99 9.42 11.26
CA GLU A 153 -8.00 9.75 10.25
C GLU A 153 -8.53 11.19 10.42
N THR A 154 -8.31 11.83 11.58
CA THR A 154 -8.68 13.23 11.85
C THR A 154 -7.55 14.23 11.59
N ALA A 155 -6.28 13.81 11.57
CA ALA A 155 -5.13 14.65 11.20
C ALA A 155 -4.70 14.51 9.74
N GLN A 156 -5.25 13.56 8.98
CA GLN A 156 -5.50 13.83 7.58
C GLN A 156 -6.64 14.84 7.51
N GLN A 157 -6.31 16.12 7.34
CA GLN A 157 -7.09 16.89 6.38
C GLN A 157 -7.24 15.96 5.17
N VAL A 158 -8.43 15.44 4.90
CA VAL A 158 -8.71 14.74 3.65
C VAL A 158 -8.55 15.79 2.59
N LYS A 159 -7.30 16.01 2.17
CA LYS A 159 -6.99 16.91 1.10
C LYS A 159 -7.80 16.38 -0.07
N PRO A 160 -8.59 17.22 -0.74
CA PRO A 160 -9.46 16.76 -1.81
C PRO A 160 -8.63 15.94 -2.80
N ALA A 161 -9.21 14.86 -3.32
CA ALA A 161 -8.57 14.07 -4.35
C ALA A 161 -8.14 15.01 -5.48
N LEU A 162 -6.84 15.02 -5.78
CA LEU A 162 -6.31 15.81 -6.88
C LEU A 162 -6.72 15.19 -8.23
N PRO A 163 -6.76 16.00 -9.30
CA PRO A 163 -6.95 15.49 -10.66
C PRO A 163 -5.90 14.42 -11.01
N ALA A 164 -6.25 13.53 -11.95
CA ALA A 164 -5.30 12.55 -12.47
C ALA A 164 -4.04 13.24 -13.01
N GLY A 165 -2.86 12.75 -12.59
CA GLY A 165 -1.58 13.42 -12.86
C GLY A 165 -1.01 14.21 -11.69
N GLU A 166 -1.83 14.63 -10.73
CA GLU A 166 -1.40 15.49 -9.63
C GLU A 166 -1.32 14.73 -8.30
N PHE A 167 -0.24 14.98 -7.56
CA PHE A 167 0.06 14.32 -6.29
C PHE A 167 0.64 15.33 -5.30
N TYR A 168 0.22 15.26 -4.02
CA TYR A 168 0.66 16.22 -3.00
C TYR A 168 2.14 16.12 -2.66
N ASP A 169 2.77 14.98 -2.92
CA ASP A 169 4.17 14.69 -2.64
C ASP A 169 5.05 14.74 -3.90
N VAL A 170 4.55 15.32 -5.00
CA VAL A 170 5.32 15.54 -6.24
C VAL A 170 5.18 17.00 -6.67
N SER A 171 6.17 17.82 -6.32
CA SER A 171 6.27 19.22 -6.78
C SER A 171 6.39 19.30 -8.32
N LYS A 172 5.88 20.38 -8.92
CA LYS A 172 6.08 20.70 -10.36
C LYS A 172 7.56 20.84 -10.75
N SER A 173 8.43 21.18 -9.79
CA SER A 173 9.88 21.25 -9.99
C SER A 173 10.61 19.91 -9.85
N HIS A 174 9.89 18.83 -9.47
CA HIS A 174 10.49 17.51 -9.31
C HIS A 174 10.92 16.95 -10.68
N PHE A 175 12.11 16.34 -10.77
CA PHE A 175 12.69 15.87 -12.04
C PHE A 175 11.81 14.89 -12.83
N ALA A 176 10.97 14.13 -12.12
CA ALA A 176 10.03 13.16 -12.70
C ALA A 176 8.60 13.70 -12.85
N TYR A 177 8.34 14.98 -12.56
CA TYR A 177 6.98 15.55 -12.53
C TYR A 177 6.24 15.30 -13.85
N THR A 178 6.81 15.72 -14.99
CA THR A 178 6.19 15.55 -16.31
C THR A 178 5.87 14.08 -16.61
N ALA A 179 6.80 13.18 -16.30
CA ALA A 179 6.62 11.75 -16.52
C ALA A 179 5.48 11.18 -15.67
N ILE A 180 5.44 11.51 -14.38
CA ILE A 180 4.41 11.06 -13.43
C ILE A 180 3.04 11.62 -13.86
N TYR A 181 3.00 12.91 -14.21
CA TYR A 181 1.79 13.59 -14.65
C TYR A 181 1.17 12.95 -15.90
N GLU A 182 1.96 12.82 -16.97
CA GLU A 182 1.44 12.30 -18.25
C GLU A 182 1.08 10.82 -18.17
N LEU A 183 1.91 9.98 -17.55
CA LEU A 183 1.62 8.55 -17.39
C LEU A 183 0.39 8.33 -16.49
N SER A 184 0.17 9.17 -15.48
CA SER A 184 -1.04 9.07 -14.65
C SER A 184 -2.30 9.51 -15.39
N ARG A 185 -2.23 10.57 -16.21
CA ARG A 185 -3.35 10.98 -17.09
C ARG A 185 -3.71 9.90 -18.12
N GLN A 186 -2.74 9.12 -18.56
CA GLN A 186 -2.95 7.97 -19.46
C GLN A 186 -3.48 6.73 -18.72
N GLY A 187 -3.65 6.78 -17.39
CA GLY A 187 -4.10 5.65 -16.57
C GLY A 187 -3.03 4.58 -16.31
N VAL A 188 -1.79 4.83 -16.75
CA VAL A 188 -0.65 3.92 -16.62
C VAL A 188 -0.18 3.90 -15.19
N ILE A 189 0.07 5.09 -14.63
CA ILE A 189 0.45 5.27 -13.24
C ILE A 189 -0.78 5.55 -12.38
N SER A 190 -0.82 4.89 -11.24
CA SER A 190 -1.74 5.22 -10.15
C SER A 190 -0.94 5.56 -8.90
N GLY A 191 -1.46 6.53 -8.14
CA GLY A 191 -0.96 6.85 -6.81
C GLY A 191 -1.52 5.90 -5.76
N PHE A 192 -1.25 6.26 -4.51
CA PHE A 192 -1.83 5.70 -3.31
C PHE A 192 -2.98 6.57 -2.83
N GLU A 193 -3.67 6.09 -1.80
CA GLU A 193 -4.67 6.85 -1.07
C GLU A 193 -4.17 8.26 -0.67
N GLY A 194 -5.09 9.23 -0.69
CA GLY A 194 -4.79 10.63 -0.35
C GLY A 194 -4.01 11.39 -1.43
N SER A 195 -4.08 10.96 -2.70
CA SER A 195 -3.34 11.58 -3.82
C SER A 195 -1.83 11.67 -3.57
N LEU A 196 -1.25 10.58 -3.08
CA LEU A 196 0.20 10.43 -2.88
C LEU A 196 0.82 9.55 -3.96
N PHE A 197 1.99 9.92 -4.46
CA PHE A 197 2.73 9.12 -5.43
C PHE A 197 3.85 8.29 -4.78
N LYS A 198 4.40 8.73 -3.66
CA LYS A 198 5.56 8.17 -2.95
C LYS A 198 6.81 8.08 -3.86
N PRO A 199 7.33 9.21 -4.37
CA PRO A 199 8.36 9.22 -5.42
C PRO A 199 9.67 8.54 -5.05
N THR A 200 10.04 8.55 -3.77
CA THR A 200 11.30 8.01 -3.24
C THR A 200 11.23 6.54 -2.83
N VAL A 201 10.03 5.95 -2.80
CA VAL A 201 9.86 4.54 -2.44
C VAL A 201 10.32 3.67 -3.60
N ALA A 202 11.04 2.58 -3.29
CA ALA A 202 11.46 1.60 -4.29
C ALA A 202 10.24 0.96 -4.96
N ILE A 203 10.26 0.82 -6.28
CA ILE A 203 9.20 0.14 -7.02
C ILE A 203 9.42 -1.38 -6.97
N THR A 204 8.38 -2.14 -6.66
CA THR A 204 8.45 -3.61 -6.64
C THR A 204 8.36 -4.20 -8.05
N ARG A 205 8.83 -5.44 -8.21
CA ARG A 205 8.72 -6.22 -9.46
C ARG A 205 7.28 -6.32 -9.95
N GLY A 206 6.33 -6.58 -9.05
CA GLY A 206 4.90 -6.63 -9.37
C GLY A 206 4.34 -5.27 -9.81
N GLN A 207 4.72 -4.19 -9.12
CA GLN A 207 4.31 -2.84 -9.51
C GLN A 207 4.86 -2.45 -10.88
N ALA A 208 6.12 -2.76 -11.18
CA ALA A 208 6.72 -2.52 -12.49
C ALA A 208 5.98 -3.28 -13.60
N ALA A 209 5.61 -4.56 -13.36
CA ALA A 209 4.83 -5.36 -14.30
C ALA A 209 3.45 -4.75 -14.60
N ILE A 210 2.76 -4.24 -13.56
CA ILE A 210 1.48 -3.53 -13.72
C ILE A 210 1.65 -2.30 -14.62
N LEU A 211 2.63 -1.44 -14.32
CA LEU A 211 2.86 -0.21 -15.09
C LEU A 211 3.19 -0.52 -16.56
N LEU A 212 4.03 -1.52 -16.80
CA LEU A 212 4.39 -1.94 -18.16
C LEU A 212 3.20 -2.50 -18.92
N ASN A 213 2.42 -3.41 -18.32
CA ASN A 213 1.27 -3.95 -19.03
C ASN A 213 0.21 -2.86 -19.28
N LYS A 214 -0.03 -1.96 -18.33
CA LYS A 214 -0.93 -0.82 -18.56
C LYS A 214 -0.47 0.08 -19.71
N GLN A 215 0.84 0.29 -19.85
CA GLN A 215 1.40 1.09 -20.94
C GLN A 215 1.32 0.36 -22.29
N LEU A 216 1.70 -0.92 -22.32
CA LEU A 216 1.79 -1.72 -23.53
C LEU A 216 0.45 -2.27 -23.98
N LYS A 217 -0.55 -2.30 -23.09
CA LYS A 217 -1.89 -2.87 -23.31
C LYS A 217 -1.83 -4.29 -23.84
N LEU A 218 -0.96 -5.12 -23.24
CA LEU A 218 -0.82 -6.53 -23.65
C LEU A 218 -2.12 -7.29 -23.31
N PRO A 219 -2.46 -8.32 -24.10
CA PRO A 219 -3.64 -9.13 -23.82
C PRO A 219 -3.56 -9.76 -22.43
N ALA A 220 -4.73 -9.94 -21.81
CA ALA A 220 -4.81 -10.66 -20.54
C ALA A 220 -4.34 -12.10 -20.74
N SER A 221 -3.52 -12.58 -19.80
CA SER A 221 -3.02 -13.95 -19.78
C SER A 221 -3.43 -14.64 -18.49
N THR A 222 -3.88 -15.89 -18.59
CA THR A 222 -4.23 -16.75 -17.46
C THR A 222 -3.15 -17.78 -17.15
N GLU A 223 -2.11 -17.87 -17.99
CA GLU A 223 -0.99 -18.80 -17.83
C GLU A 223 -0.06 -18.29 -16.71
N MET A 224 -0.41 -18.60 -15.47
CA MET A 224 0.39 -18.22 -14.30
C MET A 224 1.47 -19.27 -14.05
N SER A 225 2.70 -18.96 -14.43
CA SER A 225 3.84 -19.90 -14.30
C SER A 225 4.65 -19.74 -13.01
N PHE A 226 4.28 -18.84 -12.10
CA PHE A 226 5.07 -18.51 -10.91
C PHE A 226 4.40 -18.96 -9.61
N SER A 227 5.14 -19.68 -8.77
CA SER A 227 4.61 -20.31 -7.55
C SER A 227 4.24 -19.32 -6.44
N ASP A 228 4.84 -18.13 -6.44
CA ASP A 228 4.66 -17.08 -5.43
C ASP A 228 3.73 -15.94 -5.88
N VAL A 229 3.03 -16.13 -7.01
CA VAL A 229 2.03 -15.17 -7.51
C VAL A 229 0.64 -15.77 -7.35
N SER A 230 -0.07 -15.34 -6.31
CA SER A 230 -1.48 -15.72 -6.11
C SER A 230 -2.34 -15.19 -7.27
N SER A 231 -3.25 -16.03 -7.78
CA SER A 231 -4.24 -15.63 -8.79
C SER A 231 -5.21 -14.53 -8.32
N SER A 232 -5.37 -14.36 -7.01
CA SER A 232 -6.14 -13.26 -6.41
C SER A 232 -5.38 -11.93 -6.32
N SER A 233 -4.08 -11.93 -6.61
CA SER A 233 -3.27 -10.71 -6.60
C SER A 233 -3.66 -9.78 -7.74
N ALA A 234 -3.80 -8.48 -7.45
CA ALA A 234 -4.02 -7.45 -8.48
C ALA A 234 -2.90 -7.41 -9.55
N ALA A 235 -1.70 -7.94 -9.24
CA ALA A 235 -0.60 -8.00 -10.20
C ALA A 235 -0.63 -9.26 -11.08
N ALA A 236 -1.41 -10.29 -10.75
CA ALA A 236 -1.29 -11.63 -11.34
C ALA A 236 -1.43 -11.61 -12.87
N GLN A 237 -2.52 -11.04 -13.39
CA GLN A 237 -2.77 -10.94 -14.83
C GLN A 237 -1.73 -10.08 -15.54
N HIS A 238 -1.26 -9.02 -14.88
CA HIS A 238 -0.23 -8.16 -15.45
C HIS A 238 1.11 -8.87 -15.56
N ILE A 239 1.51 -9.60 -14.51
CA ILE A 239 2.72 -10.42 -14.48
C ILE A 239 2.66 -11.50 -15.56
N ALA A 240 1.53 -12.21 -15.68
CA ALA A 240 1.33 -13.22 -16.71
C ALA A 240 1.56 -12.62 -18.12
N ALA A 241 0.91 -11.51 -18.43
CA ALA A 241 0.99 -10.88 -19.75
C ALA A 241 2.41 -10.41 -20.10
N VAL A 242 3.14 -9.76 -19.18
CA VAL A 242 4.53 -9.32 -19.47
C VAL A 242 5.53 -10.48 -19.48
N ALA A 243 5.24 -11.59 -18.79
CA ALA A 243 6.07 -12.79 -18.84
C ALA A 243 5.87 -13.54 -20.16
N GLU A 244 4.62 -13.69 -20.62
CA GLU A 244 4.28 -14.28 -21.91
C GLU A 244 4.87 -13.49 -23.08
N ALA A 245 4.86 -12.16 -22.98
CA ALA A 245 5.54 -11.27 -23.93
C ALA A 245 7.09 -11.30 -23.82
N LYS A 246 7.66 -12.13 -22.93
CA LYS A 246 9.11 -12.27 -22.69
C LYS A 246 9.81 -10.98 -22.24
N ILE A 247 9.05 -10.02 -21.72
CA ILE A 247 9.56 -8.75 -21.21
C ILE A 247 10.22 -8.97 -19.84
N VAL A 248 9.54 -9.72 -18.99
CA VAL A 248 10.04 -10.13 -17.67
C VAL A 248 10.26 -11.64 -17.62
N SER A 249 11.07 -12.08 -16.66
CA SER A 249 11.28 -13.49 -16.38
C SER A 249 11.30 -13.71 -14.86
N GLY A 250 10.92 -14.91 -14.44
CA GLY A 250 11.07 -15.36 -13.05
C GLY A 250 12.50 -15.80 -12.75
N TYR A 251 12.67 -16.35 -11.56
CA TYR A 251 13.92 -16.91 -11.07
C TYR A 251 13.97 -18.42 -11.37
N PRO A 252 15.17 -19.03 -11.34
CA PRO A 252 15.32 -20.48 -11.59
C PRO A 252 14.54 -21.38 -10.62
N ASP A 253 14.18 -20.86 -9.45
CA ASP A 253 13.36 -21.54 -8.44
C ASP A 253 11.85 -21.52 -8.74
N GLY A 254 11.44 -20.98 -9.90
CA GLY A 254 10.04 -20.86 -10.31
C GLY A 254 9.29 -19.70 -9.67
N THR A 255 9.96 -18.80 -8.93
CA THR A 255 9.34 -17.62 -8.32
C THR A 255 9.42 -16.38 -9.22
N PHE A 256 8.49 -15.44 -9.04
CA PHE A 256 8.53 -14.12 -9.65
C PHE A 256 9.06 -13.05 -8.69
N ARG A 257 8.83 -13.19 -7.38
CA ARG A 257 9.15 -12.25 -6.29
C ARG A 257 8.46 -10.89 -6.45
N PRO A 258 7.11 -10.83 -6.50
CA PRO A 258 6.37 -9.62 -6.86
C PRO A 258 6.54 -8.46 -5.87
N ASN A 259 6.87 -8.74 -4.61
CA ASN A 259 7.02 -7.74 -3.55
C ASN A 259 8.45 -7.23 -3.40
N GLU A 260 9.43 -7.86 -4.06
CA GLU A 260 10.83 -7.43 -4.01
C GLU A 260 11.05 -6.18 -4.89
N PRO A 261 11.85 -5.21 -4.44
CA PRO A 261 12.23 -4.05 -5.24
C PRO A 261 13.09 -4.46 -6.44
N ILE A 262 12.94 -3.75 -7.57
CA ILE A 262 13.85 -3.93 -8.71
C ILE A 262 15.09 -3.07 -8.61
N THR A 263 16.21 -3.59 -9.11
CA THR A 263 17.44 -2.81 -9.31
C THR A 263 17.38 -1.99 -10.61
N ARG A 264 18.23 -0.97 -10.71
CA ARG A 264 18.38 -0.16 -11.93
C ARG A 264 18.84 -1.00 -13.14
N GLY A 265 19.62 -2.04 -12.92
CA GLY A 265 20.00 -3.00 -13.95
C GLY A 265 18.82 -3.84 -14.43
N GLN A 266 17.96 -4.30 -13.51
CA GLN A 266 16.74 -5.02 -13.87
C GLN A 266 15.75 -4.13 -14.63
N MET A 267 15.57 -2.87 -14.21
CA MET A 267 14.80 -1.89 -14.97
C MET A 267 15.32 -1.74 -16.41
N ALA A 268 16.63 -1.68 -16.60
CA ALA A 268 17.22 -1.56 -17.94
C ALA A 268 16.88 -2.75 -18.84
N ILE A 269 17.01 -3.97 -18.32
CA ILE A 269 16.64 -5.19 -19.05
C ILE A 269 15.17 -5.12 -19.46
N ILE A 270 14.28 -4.78 -18.52
CA ILE A 270 12.85 -4.81 -18.73
C ILE A 270 12.40 -3.76 -19.75
N LEU A 271 12.88 -2.52 -19.65
CA LEU A 271 12.53 -1.45 -20.59
C LEU A 271 13.06 -1.72 -22.00
N THR A 272 14.31 -2.20 -22.12
CA THR A 272 14.88 -2.48 -23.43
C THR A 272 14.23 -3.67 -24.13
N ARG A 273 13.76 -4.68 -23.39
CA ARG A 273 12.93 -5.76 -23.93
C ARG A 273 11.54 -5.27 -24.32
N ALA A 274 10.89 -4.49 -23.45
CA ALA A 274 9.54 -3.99 -23.67
C ALA A 274 9.40 -3.16 -24.96
N TYR A 275 10.46 -2.46 -25.36
CA TYR A 275 10.43 -1.56 -26.52
C TYR A 275 11.48 -1.87 -27.58
N ASP A 276 11.98 -3.11 -27.61
CA ASP A 276 12.95 -3.61 -28.60
C ASP A 276 14.12 -2.64 -28.87
N MET A 277 14.81 -2.22 -27.81
CA MET A 277 15.81 -1.15 -27.88
C MET A 277 17.22 -1.65 -28.22
N LEU A 278 17.42 -2.95 -28.46
CA LEU A 278 18.76 -3.51 -28.66
C LEU A 278 19.31 -3.31 -30.08
N ASN A 279 18.50 -2.77 -31.00
CA ASN A 279 18.96 -2.29 -32.28
C ASN A 279 19.40 -0.83 -32.15
N TYR A 280 20.70 -0.56 -31.97
CA TYR A 280 21.26 0.79 -31.85
C TYR A 280 22.71 0.83 -32.32
N ASP A 281 23.22 2.01 -32.68
CA ASP A 281 24.63 2.20 -33.01
C ASP A 281 25.46 2.27 -31.73
N GLU A 282 26.21 1.21 -31.40
CA GLU A 282 27.10 1.17 -30.23
C GLU A 282 28.18 2.27 -30.26
N GLN A 283 28.58 2.80 -31.42
CA GLN A 283 29.62 3.82 -31.47
C GLN A 283 29.08 5.23 -31.16
N SER A 284 27.76 5.42 -31.19
CA SER A 284 27.11 6.73 -31.04
C SER A 284 27.21 7.34 -29.65
N VAL A 285 27.45 6.53 -28.61
CA VAL A 285 27.47 6.99 -27.21
C VAL A 285 28.58 6.35 -26.38
N LYS A 286 29.16 7.13 -25.47
CA LYS A 286 30.17 6.65 -24.52
C LYS A 286 29.55 5.72 -23.46
N PRO A 287 30.19 4.60 -23.09
CA PRO A 287 29.71 3.76 -21.99
C PRO A 287 29.85 4.44 -20.61
N PHE A 288 29.08 3.96 -19.64
CA PHE A 288 29.24 4.35 -18.23
C PHE A 288 30.50 3.70 -17.63
N SER A 289 31.15 4.38 -16.68
CA SER A 289 32.43 3.95 -16.12
C SER A 289 32.33 2.71 -15.22
N ASP A 290 31.15 2.44 -14.66
CA ASP A 290 30.88 1.35 -13.72
C ASP A 290 30.25 0.12 -14.38
N ILE A 291 30.17 0.08 -15.72
CA ILE A 291 29.67 -1.08 -16.47
C ILE A 291 30.65 -1.43 -17.59
N VAL A 292 31.39 -2.51 -17.38
CA VAL A 292 32.33 -3.06 -18.38
C VAL A 292 31.58 -3.78 -19.51
N SER A 293 32.20 -3.87 -20.70
CA SER A 293 31.60 -4.44 -21.92
C SER A 293 31.15 -5.90 -21.79
N THR A 294 31.75 -6.66 -20.86
CA THR A 294 31.38 -8.05 -20.56
C THR A 294 30.23 -8.19 -19.57
N HIS A 295 29.78 -7.10 -18.94
CA HIS A 295 28.69 -7.16 -17.98
C HIS A 295 27.36 -7.53 -18.67
N PRO A 296 26.55 -8.45 -18.12
CA PRO A 296 25.29 -8.91 -18.75
C PRO A 296 24.27 -7.83 -19.15
N ILE A 297 24.35 -6.62 -18.60
CA ILE A 297 23.41 -5.51 -18.89
C ILE A 297 24.04 -4.42 -19.74
N TYR A 298 25.31 -4.59 -20.16
CA TYR A 298 26.07 -3.57 -20.87
C TYR A 298 25.28 -3.02 -22.06
N LYS A 299 24.82 -3.91 -22.95
CA LYS A 299 24.02 -3.54 -24.12
C LYS A 299 22.70 -2.85 -23.75
N ASN A 300 22.03 -3.31 -22.70
CA ASN A 300 20.75 -2.71 -22.28
C ASN A 300 20.95 -1.27 -21.82
N VAL A 301 21.94 -1.03 -20.96
CA VAL A 301 22.20 0.32 -20.42
C VAL A 301 22.75 1.25 -21.50
N HIS A 302 23.60 0.73 -22.38
CA HIS A 302 24.20 1.49 -23.47
C HIS A 302 23.17 1.87 -24.54
N ALA A 303 22.25 0.95 -24.90
CA ALA A 303 21.06 1.25 -25.69
C ALA A 303 20.22 2.38 -25.06
N MET A 304 19.92 2.28 -23.76
CA MET A 304 19.15 3.33 -23.08
C MET A 304 19.85 4.69 -23.11
N ARG A 305 21.18 4.73 -23.12
CA ARG A 305 21.93 5.98 -23.29
C ARG A 305 21.82 6.50 -24.72
N ALA A 306 21.97 5.62 -25.71
CA ALA A 306 21.84 5.96 -27.13
C ALA A 306 20.46 6.58 -27.44
N TYR A 307 19.41 6.06 -26.82
CA TYR A 307 18.03 6.55 -26.93
C TYR A 307 17.67 7.68 -25.94
N ASN A 308 18.63 8.29 -25.25
CA ASN A 308 18.42 9.36 -24.27
C ASN A 308 17.44 9.01 -23.11
N VAL A 309 17.23 7.72 -22.84
CA VAL A 309 16.39 7.24 -21.73
C VAL A 309 17.12 7.40 -20.39
N THR A 310 18.44 7.25 -20.39
CA THR A 310 19.30 7.48 -19.22
C THR A 310 20.50 8.35 -19.57
N GLN A 311 20.84 9.27 -18.67
CA GLN A 311 22.09 10.05 -18.72
C GLN A 311 23.10 9.60 -17.65
N GLY A 312 22.71 8.66 -16.78
CA GLY A 312 23.48 8.27 -15.61
C GLY A 312 23.60 9.39 -14.56
N TYR A 313 24.61 9.27 -13.72
CA TYR A 313 24.96 10.27 -12.71
C TYR A 313 26.08 11.18 -13.22
N ALA A 314 26.31 12.30 -12.52
CA ALA A 314 27.30 13.31 -12.92
C ALA A 314 28.73 12.76 -13.00
N ASP A 315 29.04 11.70 -12.26
CA ASP A 315 30.31 10.97 -12.26
C ASP A 315 30.45 9.94 -13.40
N ASN A 316 29.54 9.96 -14.39
CA ASN A 316 29.44 9.01 -15.50
C ASN A 316 29.21 7.55 -15.04
N THR A 317 28.57 7.34 -13.88
CA THR A 317 28.12 6.01 -13.44
C THR A 317 26.65 5.76 -13.76
N TYR A 318 26.24 4.49 -13.84
CA TYR A 318 24.85 4.06 -13.97
C TYR A 318 24.25 3.50 -12.67
N ARG A 319 25.08 2.91 -11.81
CA ARG A 319 24.76 2.29 -10.51
C ARG A 319 23.75 1.15 -10.62
N PRO A 320 24.07 0.06 -11.35
CA PRO A 320 23.10 -0.97 -11.72
C PRO A 320 22.52 -1.76 -10.54
N ASN A 321 23.23 -1.84 -9.43
CA ASN A 321 22.79 -2.58 -8.23
C ASN A 321 21.92 -1.74 -7.28
N GLY A 322 21.81 -0.43 -7.51
CA GLY A 322 20.94 0.43 -6.72
C GLY A 322 19.46 0.08 -6.96
N GLN A 323 18.64 0.19 -5.92
CA GLN A 323 17.19 0.05 -6.06
C GLN A 323 16.62 1.19 -6.92
N THR A 324 15.60 0.89 -7.71
CA THR A 324 14.91 1.89 -8.52
C THR A 324 13.73 2.44 -7.75
N THR A 325 13.65 3.75 -7.62
CA THR A 325 12.48 4.43 -7.05
C THR A 325 11.31 4.50 -8.04
N ARG A 326 10.10 4.70 -7.51
CA ARG A 326 8.90 4.93 -8.34
C ARG A 326 9.06 6.11 -9.29
N ALA A 327 9.69 7.20 -8.84
CA ALA A 327 9.95 8.36 -9.69
C ALA A 327 10.96 8.05 -10.81
N GLU A 328 12.05 7.35 -10.51
CA GLU A 328 13.04 6.96 -11.52
C GLU A 328 12.43 6.05 -12.58
N PHE A 329 11.69 5.01 -12.16
CA PHE A 329 11.04 4.09 -13.10
C PHE A 329 10.07 4.83 -14.02
N SER A 330 9.29 5.76 -13.47
CA SER A 330 8.33 6.57 -14.24
C SER A 330 9.04 7.47 -15.25
N ALA A 331 10.11 8.14 -14.83
CA ALA A 331 10.91 9.00 -15.70
C ALA A 331 11.53 8.21 -16.86
N PHE A 332 12.05 7.02 -16.57
CA PHE A 332 12.67 6.16 -17.57
C PHE A 332 11.63 5.59 -18.55
N LEU A 333 10.51 5.09 -18.04
CA LEU A 333 9.39 4.63 -18.87
C LEU A 333 8.87 5.76 -19.77
N TYR A 334 8.67 6.97 -19.24
CA TYR A 334 8.21 8.10 -20.04
C TYR A 334 9.21 8.48 -21.14
N ARG A 335 10.52 8.49 -20.85
CA ARG A 335 11.54 8.75 -21.88
C ARG A 335 11.58 7.64 -22.94
N THR A 336 11.32 6.39 -22.59
CA THR A 336 11.22 5.33 -23.62
C THR A 336 10.10 5.60 -24.63
N LEU A 337 9.04 6.32 -24.24
CA LEU A 337 7.90 6.63 -25.09
C LEU A 337 8.09 7.90 -25.94
N THR A 338 9.06 8.75 -25.57
CA THR A 338 9.28 10.09 -26.15
C THR A 338 10.67 10.23 -26.80
N ARG A 339 11.35 9.09 -26.98
CA ARG A 339 12.70 8.98 -27.52
C ARG A 339 12.80 9.28 -29.00
#